data_AF-A0A4R7K3W1-F1
#
_entry.id   AF-A0A4R7K3W1-F1
#
_cell.length_a   1.000
_cell.length_b   1.000
_cell.length_c   1.000
_cell.angle_alpha   90.00
_cell.angle_beta   90.00
_cell.angle_gamma   90.00
#
_symmetry.space_group_name_H-M   'P 1'
#
loop_
_entity.id
_entity.type
_entity.pdbx_description
1 polymer ?
#
loop_
_entity_poly.entity_id
_entity_poly.type
_entity_poly.pdbx_seq_one_letter_code
_entity_poly.pdbx_strand_id
1 'polypeptide(L)'
;MENGQDVSMCLGKLERCYNTIQLFKIRVDSYLYEPTTMALFETKLYLMNKIAHLSDANKKLLEFMKSSKDLLPDQYKMVNYHIRETFELEFDFMEYALKFRQSV
;
A
#
# COMPACT_ATOMS: atom_id res chain seq x y z
N MET A 1 13.16 -13.56 -25.80
CA MET A 1 11.87 -13.69 -25.09
C MET A 1 12.08 -13.09 -23.70
N GLU A 2 11.77 -11.81 -23.52
CA GLU A 2 12.04 -11.08 -22.25
C GLU A 2 10.74 -10.67 -21.52
N ASN A 3 9.63 -10.44 -22.23
CA ASN A 3 8.36 -9.94 -21.66
C ASN A 3 7.74 -10.81 -20.54
N GLY A 4 7.90 -12.14 -20.58
CA GLY A 4 7.26 -13.04 -19.60
C GLY A 4 7.89 -12.97 -18.20
N GLN A 5 9.19 -12.66 -18.10
CA GLN A 5 9.88 -12.50 -16.82
C GLN A 5 9.50 -11.17 -16.15
N ASP A 6 9.28 -10.11 -16.93
CA ASP A 6 8.88 -8.80 -16.42
C ASP A 6 7.47 -8.81 -15.81
N VAL A 7 6.51 -9.50 -16.45
CA VAL A 7 5.14 -9.64 -15.94
C VAL A 7 5.12 -10.37 -14.60
N SER A 8 5.83 -11.51 -14.49
CA SER A 8 5.90 -12.29 -13.25
C SER A 8 6.55 -11.50 -12.11
N MET A 9 7.63 -10.76 -12.41
CA MET A 9 8.28 -9.89 -11.43
C MET A 9 7.33 -8.78 -10.93
N CYS A 10 6.61 -8.12 -11.84
CA CYS A 10 5.64 -7.08 -11.48
C CYS A 10 4.48 -7.63 -10.64
N LEU A 11 3.94 -8.81 -11.00
CA LEU A 11 2.92 -9.49 -10.19
C LEU A 11 3.42 -9.76 -8.78
N GLY A 12 4.62 -10.34 -8.63
CA GLY A 12 5.19 -10.61 -7.32
C GLY A 12 5.44 -9.33 -6.50
N LYS A 13 5.76 -8.20 -7.13
CA LYS A 13 5.88 -6.90 -6.46
C LYS A 13 4.51 -6.40 -5.97
N LEU A 14 3.48 -6.46 -6.82
CA LEU A 14 2.11 -6.05 -6.45
C LEU A 14 1.49 -6.94 -5.36
N GLU A 15 1.82 -8.23 -5.33
CA GLU A 15 1.40 -9.13 -4.24
C GLU A 15 2.06 -8.76 -2.91
N ARG A 16 3.33 -8.35 -2.92
CA ARG A 16 3.98 -7.81 -1.72
C ARG A 16 3.36 -6.49 -1.26
N CYS A 17 3.03 -5.59 -2.19
CA CYS A 17 2.29 -4.36 -1.89
C CYS A 17 0.94 -4.68 -1.25
N TYR A 18 0.17 -5.61 -1.84
CA TYR A 18 -1.10 -6.08 -1.30
C TYR A 18 -0.97 -6.52 0.16
N ASN A 19 -0.04 -7.42 0.45
CA ASN A 19 0.16 -7.97 1.79
C ASN A 19 0.53 -6.87 2.80
N THR A 20 1.38 -5.93 2.38
CA THR A 20 1.79 -4.79 3.20
C THR A 20 0.61 -3.87 3.51
N ILE A 21 -0.17 -3.51 2.50
CA ILE A 21 -1.36 -2.65 2.66
C ILE A 21 -2.40 -3.34 3.56
N GLN A 22 -2.64 -4.64 3.40
CA GLN A 22 -3.57 -5.39 4.27
C GLN A 22 -3.08 -5.45 5.72
N LEU A 23 -1.77 -5.64 5.93
CA LEU A 23 -1.19 -5.60 7.28
C LEU A 23 -1.45 -4.25 7.95
N PHE A 24 -1.21 -3.14 7.25
CA PHE A 24 -1.46 -1.81 7.80
C PHE A 24 -2.93 -1.51 8.00
N LYS A 25 -3.80 -2.00 7.13
CA LYS A 25 -5.26 -1.92 7.32
C LYS A 25 -5.67 -2.56 8.65
N ILE A 26 -5.24 -3.80 8.88
CA ILE A 26 -5.57 -4.52 10.13
C ILE A 26 -5.02 -3.78 11.36
N ARG A 27 -3.80 -3.23 11.26
CA ARG A 27 -3.18 -2.51 12.37
C ARG A 27 -3.86 -1.17 12.66
N VAL A 28 -4.16 -0.37 11.63
CA VAL A 28 -4.77 0.95 11.82
C VAL A 28 -6.20 0.83 12.37
N ASP A 29 -6.93 -0.21 11.97
CA ASP A 29 -8.28 -0.50 12.47
C ASP A 29 -8.29 -1.13 13.87
N SER A 30 -7.12 -1.55 14.39
CA SER A 30 -7.02 -2.16 15.71
C SER A 30 -7.19 -1.14 16.83
N TYR A 31 -7.85 -1.56 17.91
CA TYR A 31 -7.91 -0.81 19.18
C TYR A 31 -6.53 -0.51 19.78
N LEU A 32 -5.49 -1.26 19.39
CA LEU A 32 -4.10 -1.00 19.81
C LEU A 32 -3.55 0.34 19.28
N TYR A 33 -4.23 0.93 18.29
CA TYR A 33 -3.86 2.20 17.66
C TYR A 33 -5.05 3.19 17.70
N GLU A 34 -5.80 3.18 18.79
CA GLU A 34 -6.93 4.10 18.98
C GLU A 34 -6.44 5.47 19.42
N PRO A 35 -6.65 6.53 18.62
CA PRO A 35 -6.02 7.84 18.84
C PRO A 35 -6.55 8.50 20.11
N THR A 36 -5.65 9.01 20.94
CA THR A 36 -5.97 9.71 22.19
C THR A 36 -5.97 11.24 22.06
N THR A 37 -5.52 11.76 20.90
CA THR A 37 -5.45 13.18 20.60
C THR A 37 -6.03 13.48 19.23
N MET A 38 -6.49 14.71 19.01
CA MET A 38 -7.03 15.13 17.70
C MET A 38 -6.01 14.98 16.57
N ALA A 39 -4.73 15.30 16.83
CA ALA A 39 -3.66 15.14 15.85
C ALA A 39 -3.44 13.67 15.44
N LEU A 40 -3.51 12.74 16.41
CA LEU A 40 -3.44 11.31 16.13
C LEU A 40 -4.68 10.82 15.37
N PHE A 41 -5.86 11.37 15.67
CA PHE A 41 -7.10 11.05 14.96
C PHE A 41 -7.04 11.48 13.49
N GLU A 42 -6.60 12.71 13.21
CA GLU A 42 -6.42 13.21 11.84
C GLU A 42 -5.38 12.37 11.08
N THR A 43 -4.28 12.00 11.73
CA THR A 43 -3.25 11.13 11.14
C THR A 43 -3.80 9.74 10.84
N LYS A 44 -4.57 9.13 11.76
CA LYS A 44 -5.25 7.85 11.55
C LYS A 44 -6.21 7.90 10.36
N LEU A 45 -7.03 8.96 10.28
CA LEU A 45 -7.97 9.15 9.17
C LEU A 45 -7.24 9.30 7.82
N TYR A 46 -6.14 10.06 7.79
CA TYR A 46 -5.28 10.17 6.60
C TYR A 46 -4.76 8.79 6.16
N LEU A 47 -4.22 8.01 7.09
CA LEU A 47 -3.70 6.67 6.81
C LEU A 47 -4.79 5.72 6.29
N MET A 48 -5.97 5.73 6.91
CA MET A 48 -7.11 4.91 6.47
C MET A 48 -7.52 5.24 5.02
N ASN A 49 -7.59 6.53 4.68
CA ASN A 49 -7.91 6.97 3.32
C ASN A 49 -6.84 6.52 2.32
N LYS A 50 -5.55 6.68 2.67
CA LYS A 50 -4.42 6.25 1.82
C LYS A 50 -4.42 4.73 1.62
N ILE A 51 -4.67 3.95 2.68
CA ILE A 51 -4.80 2.49 2.63
C ILE A 51 -5.95 2.06 1.70
N ALA A 52 -7.11 2.71 1.80
CA ALA A 52 -8.26 2.40 0.96
C ALA A 52 -7.96 2.66 -0.53
N HIS A 53 -7.38 3.82 -0.85
CA HIS A 53 -6.98 4.18 -2.20
C HIS A 53 -5.95 3.20 -2.78
N LEU A 54 -4.90 2.87 -2.01
CA LEU A 54 -3.87 1.94 -2.45
C LEU A 54 -4.39 0.51 -2.59
N SER A 55 -5.28 0.06 -1.70
CA SER A 55 -5.90 -1.26 -1.81
C SER A 55 -6.67 -1.42 -3.14
N ASP A 56 -7.46 -0.41 -3.49
CA ASP A 56 -8.25 -0.42 -4.73
C ASP A 56 -7.36 -0.34 -5.97
N ALA A 57 -6.36 0.54 -5.97
CA ALA A 57 -5.38 0.65 -7.04
C ALA A 57 -4.60 -0.66 -7.24
N ASN A 58 -4.14 -1.30 -6.16
CA ASN A 58 -3.43 -2.56 -6.24
C ASN A 58 -4.29 -3.68 -6.80
N LYS A 59 -5.56 -3.76 -6.37
CA LYS A 59 -6.51 -4.75 -6.89
C LYS A 59 -6.72 -4.58 -8.39
N LYS A 60 -6.98 -3.35 -8.84
CA LYS A 60 -7.14 -3.03 -10.27
C LYS A 60 -5.90 -3.39 -11.09
N LEU A 61 -4.71 -3.06 -10.57
CA LEU A 61 -3.44 -3.41 -11.22
C LEU A 61 -3.22 -4.92 -11.28
N LEU A 62 -3.51 -5.67 -10.21
CA LEU A 62 -3.40 -7.13 -10.21
C LEU A 62 -4.37 -7.77 -11.20
N GLU A 63 -5.63 -7.32 -11.26
CA GLU A 63 -6.64 -7.83 -12.20
C GLU A 63 -6.23 -7.55 -13.66
N PHE A 64 -5.74 -6.35 -13.93
CA PHE A 64 -5.19 -5.99 -15.24
C PHE A 64 -3.99 -6.87 -15.62
N MET A 65 -3.03 -7.03 -14.71
CA MET A 65 -1.80 -7.79 -14.94
C MET A 65 -2.05 -9.29 -15.13
N LYS A 66 -3.08 -9.84 -14.49
CA LYS A 66 -3.49 -11.24 -14.65
C LYS A 66 -4.24 -11.50 -15.96
N SER A 67 -4.88 -10.47 -16.52
CA SER A 67 -5.65 -10.58 -17.77
C SER A 67 -4.84 -10.21 -19.02
N SER A 68 -3.76 -9.44 -18.87
CA SER A 68 -2.86 -9.09 -19.96
C SER A 68 -1.73 -10.11 -20.15
N LYS A 69 -1.42 -10.46 -21.41
CA LYS A 69 -0.25 -11.30 -21.76
C LYS A 69 1.04 -10.50 -21.90
N ASP A 70 0.94 -9.18 -22.07
CA ASP A 70 2.07 -8.28 -22.28
C ASP A 70 2.01 -7.10 -21.29
N LEU A 71 3.19 -6.65 -20.88
CA LEU A 71 3.36 -5.47 -20.06
C LEU A 71 3.82 -4.31 -20.94
N LEU A 72 2.98 -3.29 -21.15
CA LEU A 72 3.41 -2.08 -21.84
C LEU A 72 4.17 -1.17 -20.86
N PRO A 73 5.03 -0.26 -21.36
CA PRO A 73 5.83 0.64 -20.54
C PRO A 73 5.01 1.45 -19.53
N ASP A 74 3.79 1.86 -19.90
CA ASP A 74 2.93 2.64 -19.00
C ASP A 74 2.42 1.81 -17.82
N GLN A 75 2.16 0.51 -18.00
CA GLN A 75 1.79 -0.33 -16.85
C GLN A 75 2.99 -0.63 -15.97
N TYR A 76 4.19 -0.76 -16.52
CA TYR A 76 5.41 -0.82 -15.70
C TYR A 76 5.59 0.44 -14.85
N LYS A 77 5.34 1.64 -15.42
CA LYS A 77 5.34 2.90 -14.65
C LYS A 77 4.27 2.90 -13.55
N MET A 78 3.05 2.45 -13.84
CA MET A 78 1.99 2.38 -12.84
C MET A 78 2.34 1.42 -11.68
N VAL A 79 2.95 0.27 -11.98
CA VAL A 79 3.43 -0.67 -10.96
C VAL A 79 4.50 -0.01 -10.08
N ASN A 80 5.49 0.66 -10.67
CA ASN A 80 6.55 1.32 -9.90
C ASN A 80 6.02 2.49 -9.07
N TYR A 81 5.09 3.27 -9.61
CA TYR A 81 4.39 4.31 -8.87
C TYR A 81 3.67 3.71 -7.66
N HIS A 82 2.92 2.62 -7.86
CA HIS A 82 2.19 1.96 -6.78
C HIS A 82 3.11 1.40 -5.68
N ILE A 83 4.27 0.84 -6.07
CA ILE A 83 5.29 0.39 -5.12
C ILE A 83 5.81 1.55 -4.29
N ARG A 84 6.13 2.68 -4.93
CA ARG A 84 6.60 3.88 -4.22
C ARG A 84 5.56 4.38 -3.22
N GLU A 85 4.31 4.52 -3.63
CA GLU A 85 3.24 4.98 -2.73
C GLU A 85 3.03 4.02 -1.54
N THR A 86 3.24 2.72 -1.75
CA THR A 86 3.18 1.72 -0.68
C THR A 86 4.33 1.89 0.32
N PHE A 87 5.54 2.21 -0.15
CA PHE A 87 6.66 2.55 0.73
C PHE A 87 6.41 3.84 1.51
N GLU A 88 5.83 4.86 0.87
CA GLU A 88 5.46 6.09 1.56
C GLU A 88 4.39 5.83 2.64
N LEU A 89 3.40 4.96 2.36
CA LEU A 89 2.44 4.51 3.38
C LEU A 89 3.14 3.80 4.57
N GLU A 90 4.12 2.93 4.30
CA GLU A 90 4.88 2.25 5.35
C GLU A 90 5.59 3.27 6.25
N PHE A 91 6.25 4.27 5.65
CA PHE A 91 6.90 5.34 6.39
C PHE A 91 5.90 6.12 7.26
N ASP A 92 4.80 6.60 6.66
CA ASP A 92 3.76 7.35 7.36
C ASP A 92 3.17 6.56 8.54
N PHE A 93 2.92 5.26 8.34
CA PHE A 93 2.40 4.38 9.39
C PHE A 93 3.41 4.22 10.53
N MET A 94 4.71 4.07 10.23
CA MET A 94 5.75 3.94 11.23
C MET A 94 5.92 5.23 12.06
N GLU A 95 5.80 6.40 11.43
CA GLU A 95 5.77 7.68 12.15
C GLU A 95 4.56 7.79 13.08
N TYR A 96 3.38 7.42 12.60
CA TYR A 96 2.17 7.38 13.42
C TYR A 96 2.34 6.45 14.62
N ALA A 97 2.84 5.24 14.40
CA ALA A 97 3.09 4.25 15.47
C ALA A 97 4.15 4.72 16.47
N LEU A 98 5.13 5.52 16.06
CA LEU A 98 6.11 6.13 16.96
C LEU A 98 5.47 7.23 17.82
N LYS A 99 4.74 8.16 17.19
CA LYS A 99 4.04 9.25 17.91
C LYS A 99 3.01 8.70 18.90
N PHE A 100 2.29 7.65 18.51
CA PHE A 100 1.36 6.95 19.37
C PHE A 100 2.04 6.42 20.64
N ARG A 101 3.17 5.73 20.50
CA ARG A 101 3.94 5.18 21.63
C ARG A 101 4.54 6.25 22.55
N GLN A 102 4.78 7.46 22.06
CA GLN A 102 5.26 8.58 22.87
C GLN A 102 4.14 9.32 23.61
N SER A 103 2.89 9.13 23.17
CA SER A 103 1.70 9.76 23.77
C SER A 103 1.05 8.93 24.89
N VAL A 104 1.49 7.67 25.05
CA VAL A 104 1.14 6.77 26.16
C VAL A 104 2.20 6.88 27.24
#